data_AF-A0AA90P5B0-F1
#
_entry.id   AF-A0AA90P5B0-F1
#
_cell.length_a   1.000
_cell.length_b   1.000
_cell.length_c   1.000
_cell.angle_alpha   90.00
_cell.angle_beta   90.00
_cell.angle_gamma   90.00
#
_symmetry.space_group_name_H-M   'P 1'
#
loop_
_entity.id
_entity.type
_entity.pdbx_description
1 polymer ?
#
loop_
_entity_poly.entity_id
_entity_poly.type
_entity_poly.pdbx_seq_one_letter_code
_entity_poly.pdbx_strand_id
1 'polypeptide(L)'
;MSLKDRGKLKWQGFFMPEHVKLLKGLQQDYYRQIKPILDEYQLEEFENKIHIAMEFSSAVKFTVWKDGFDWEYVGMIHKLDALTKVIHLELEKEKGHIIRVKFEDLVGVEVKD
;
A
#
# COMPACT_ATOMS: atom_id res chain seq x y z
N MET A 1 19.54 9.95 -48.62
CA MET A 1 18.64 9.88 -47.45
C MET A 1 17.70 8.71 -47.64
N SER A 2 17.85 7.66 -46.82
CA SER A 2 17.31 6.31 -47.06
C SER A 2 15.85 6.17 -46.60
N LEU A 3 15.04 5.55 -47.46
CA LEU A 3 13.59 5.27 -47.38
C LEU A 3 13.13 4.33 -46.24
N LYS A 4 13.95 4.13 -45.19
CA LYS A 4 13.71 3.09 -44.16
C LYS A 4 12.76 3.51 -43.03
N ASP A 5 12.40 4.79 -42.93
CA ASP A 5 11.63 5.29 -41.78
C ASP A 5 10.10 5.27 -41.96
N ARG A 6 9.61 5.05 -43.18
CA ARG A 6 8.17 5.15 -43.51
C ARG A 6 7.33 3.94 -43.09
N GLY A 7 7.95 2.85 -42.62
CA GLY A 7 7.27 1.63 -42.21
C GLY A 7 6.70 1.67 -40.79
N LYS A 8 7.39 2.31 -39.84
CA LYS A 8 6.97 2.34 -38.43
C LYS A 8 5.79 3.27 -38.16
N LEU A 9 5.66 4.37 -38.90
CA LEU A 9 4.60 5.35 -38.71
C LEU A 9 3.20 4.82 -39.08
N LYS A 10 3.12 3.85 -40.01
CA LYS A 10 1.82 3.32 -40.49
C LYS A 10 1.13 2.39 -39.49
N TRP A 11 1.89 1.66 -38.68
CA TRP A 11 1.34 0.73 -37.68
C TRP A 11 1.02 1.41 -36.35
N GLN A 12 1.65 2.55 -36.06
CA GLN A 12 1.39 3.34 -34.85
C GLN A 12 0.07 4.14 -34.96
N GLY A 13 -0.46 4.33 -36.17
CA GLY A 13 -1.76 4.98 -36.40
C GLY A 13 -2.98 4.08 -36.14
N PHE A 14 -2.79 2.78 -35.87
CA PHE A 14 -3.91 1.88 -35.51
C PHE A 14 -4.28 1.96 -34.03
N PHE A 15 -3.37 2.46 -33.18
CA PHE A 15 -3.66 2.78 -31.79
C PHE A 15 -3.57 4.29 -31.63
N MET A 16 -4.73 4.96 -31.61
CA MET A 16 -4.79 6.36 -31.21
C MET A 16 -4.07 6.51 -29.86
N PRO A 17 -3.25 7.55 -29.64
CA PRO A 17 -2.56 7.76 -28.36
C PRO A 17 -3.52 7.83 -27.16
N GLU A 18 -4.80 8.16 -27.41
CA GLU A 18 -5.89 8.03 -26.45
C GLU A 18 -6.13 6.58 -26.01
N HIS A 19 -6.13 5.61 -26.91
CA HIS A 19 -6.29 4.19 -26.57
C HIS A 19 -5.09 3.64 -25.79
N VAL A 20 -3.87 4.11 -26.05
CA VAL A 20 -2.68 3.70 -25.29
C VAL A 20 -2.71 4.25 -23.86
N LYS A 21 -3.23 5.47 -23.65
CA LYS A 21 -3.49 6.01 -22.31
C LYS A 21 -4.61 5.24 -21.60
N LEU A 22 -5.69 4.92 -22.31
CA LEU A 22 -6.82 4.16 -21.77
C LEU A 22 -6.38 2.75 -21.34
N LEU A 23 -5.56 2.07 -22.13
CA LEU A 23 -5.02 0.75 -21.79
C LEU A 23 -4.09 0.80 -20.57
N LYS A 24 -3.27 1.85 -20.42
CA LYS A 24 -2.44 2.03 -19.21
C LYS A 24 -3.28 2.33 -17.96
N GLY A 25 -4.34 3.14 -18.09
CA GLY A 25 -5.30 3.39 -17.00
C GLY A 25 -6.03 2.11 -16.59
N LEU A 26 -6.61 1.39 -17.56
CA LEU A 26 -7.29 0.11 -17.34
C LEU A 26 -6.37 -0.95 -16.71
N GLN A 27 -5.08 -0.98 -17.07
CA GLN A 27 -4.12 -1.90 -16.46
C GLN A 27 -3.80 -1.49 -15.01
N GLN A 28 -3.76 -0.20 -14.66
CA GLN A 28 -3.64 0.25 -13.27
C GLN A 28 -4.91 -0.07 -12.45
N ASP A 29 -6.09 0.05 -13.05
CA ASP A 29 -7.37 -0.29 -12.41
C ASP A 29 -7.59 -1.81 -12.27
N TYR A 30 -7.02 -2.64 -13.14
CA TYR A 30 -7.17 -4.10 -13.09
C TYR A 30 -6.39 -4.74 -11.94
N TYR A 31 -5.26 -4.15 -11.52
CA TYR A 31 -4.47 -4.61 -10.37
C TYR A 31 -4.81 -3.87 -9.06
N ARG A 32 -5.66 -2.84 -9.11
CA ARG A 32 -6.18 -2.19 -7.91
C ARG A 32 -7.07 -3.17 -7.17
N GLN A 33 -6.51 -3.80 -6.14
CA GLN A 33 -7.35 -4.50 -5.18
C GLN A 33 -8.27 -3.48 -4.52
N ILE A 34 -9.58 -3.77 -4.47
CA ILE A 34 -10.54 -2.95 -3.74
C ILE A 34 -10.05 -2.91 -2.30
N LYS A 35 -9.82 -1.71 -1.76
CA LYS A 35 -9.50 -1.53 -0.33
C LYS A 35 -10.53 -2.35 0.45
N PRO A 36 -10.11 -3.36 1.22
CA PRO A 36 -11.06 -4.19 1.94
C PRO A 36 -11.87 -3.27 2.84
N ILE A 37 -13.19 -3.38 2.72
CA ILE A 37 -14.11 -2.68 3.59
C ILE A 37 -13.96 -3.38 4.93
N LEU A 38 -13.24 -2.75 5.86
CA LEU A 38 -13.12 -3.22 7.22
C LEU A 38 -14.46 -2.94 7.91
N ASP A 39 -15.10 -4.00 8.38
CA ASP A 39 -16.28 -3.87 9.26
C ASP A 39 -15.85 -3.29 10.61
N GLU A 40 -16.80 -2.71 11.38
CA GLU A 40 -16.51 -2.09 12.69
C GLU A 40 -15.80 -3.06 13.62
N TYR A 41 -16.21 -4.34 13.60
CA TYR A 41 -15.58 -5.40 14.41
C TYR A 41 -14.11 -5.64 14.05
N GLN A 42 -13.77 -5.57 12.76
CA GLN A 42 -12.38 -5.76 12.31
C GLN A 42 -11.51 -4.57 12.69
N LEU A 43 -12.10 -3.37 12.70
CA LEU A 43 -11.42 -2.15 13.10
C LEU A 43 -11.08 -2.20 14.61
N GLU A 44 -12.03 -2.63 15.44
CA GLU A 44 -11.82 -2.86 16.87
C GLU A 44 -10.76 -3.95 17.12
N GLU A 45 -10.76 -5.05 16.36
CA GLU A 45 -9.71 -6.06 16.44
C GLU A 45 -8.32 -5.48 16.13
N PHE A 46 -8.21 -4.59 15.14
CA PHE A 46 -6.94 -3.97 14.80
C PHE A 46 -6.45 -3.05 15.90
N GLU A 47 -7.34 -2.23 16.47
CA GLU A 47 -7.02 -1.39 17.62
C GLU A 47 -6.57 -2.24 18.81
N ASN A 48 -7.29 -3.31 19.14
CA ASN A 48 -6.91 -4.23 20.20
C ASN A 48 -5.54 -4.88 19.97
N LYS A 49 -5.26 -5.38 18.75
CA LYS A 49 -3.96 -5.97 18.40
C LYS A 49 -2.82 -4.95 18.52
N ILE A 50 -3.05 -3.71 18.10
CA ILE A 50 -2.09 -2.61 18.24
C ILE A 50 -1.82 -2.32 19.72
N HIS A 51 -2.87 -2.25 20.54
CA HIS A 51 -2.75 -2.02 21.98
C HIS A 51 -1.97 -3.14 22.67
N ILE A 52 -2.30 -4.40 22.38
CA ILE A 52 -1.58 -5.57 22.90
C ILE A 52 -0.11 -5.51 22.48
N ALA A 53 0.17 -5.33 21.19
CA ALA A 53 1.55 -5.28 20.72
C ALA A 53 2.36 -4.13 21.32
N MET A 54 1.73 -3.00 21.61
CA MET A 54 2.37 -1.89 22.31
C MET A 54 2.65 -2.21 23.79
N GLU A 55 1.71 -2.87 24.47
CA GLU A 55 1.86 -3.30 25.87
C GLU A 55 2.98 -4.34 26.02
N PHE A 56 3.05 -5.30 25.11
CA PHE A 56 4.07 -6.35 25.12
C PHE A 56 5.36 -5.98 24.38
N SER A 57 5.42 -4.79 23.76
CA SER A 57 6.52 -4.36 22.88
C SER A 57 6.86 -5.41 21.80
N SER A 58 5.85 -6.12 21.32
CA SER A 58 5.99 -7.19 20.33
C SER A 58 6.16 -6.63 18.92
N ALA A 59 6.81 -7.39 18.06
CA ALA A 59 6.89 -7.05 16.65
C ALA A 59 5.53 -7.23 15.98
N VAL A 60 5.13 -6.27 15.16
CA VAL A 60 3.87 -6.28 14.42
C VAL A 60 4.16 -6.23 12.94
N LYS A 61 3.43 -7.05 12.20
CA LYS A 61 3.33 -7.00 10.76
C LYS A 61 2.08 -6.21 10.39
N PHE A 62 2.29 -5.03 9.80
CA PHE A 62 1.26 -4.19 9.26
C PHE A 62 1.17 -4.36 7.74
N THR A 63 -0.04 -4.56 7.25
CA THR A 63 -0.35 -4.56 5.83
C THR A 63 -1.07 -3.26 5.51
N VAL A 64 -0.42 -2.39 4.75
CA VAL A 64 -0.90 -1.06 4.36
C VAL A 64 -1.28 -1.10 2.90
N TRP A 65 -2.49 -0.70 2.58
CA TRP A 65 -2.93 -0.60 1.20
C TRP A 65 -2.66 0.80 0.68
N LYS A 66 -1.87 0.90 -0.40
CA LYS A 66 -1.55 2.17 -1.04
C LYS A 66 -1.49 2.01 -2.55
N ASP A 67 -2.28 2.82 -3.23
CA ASP A 67 -2.37 2.90 -4.70
C ASP A 67 -2.67 1.57 -5.39
N GLY A 68 -3.49 0.71 -4.77
CA GLY A 68 -3.89 -0.59 -5.33
C GLY A 68 -3.02 -1.77 -4.93
N PHE A 69 -1.92 -1.53 -4.21
CA PHE A 69 -1.01 -2.56 -3.74
C PHE A 69 -1.01 -2.68 -2.22
N ASP A 70 -0.89 -3.91 -1.72
CA ASP A 70 -0.57 -4.19 -0.34
C ASP A 70 0.93 -4.05 -0.10
N TRP A 71 1.28 -3.29 0.95
CA TRP A 71 2.64 -3.10 1.42
C TRP A 71 2.75 -3.66 2.82
N GLU A 72 3.67 -4.60 3.00
CA GLU A 72 3.90 -5.25 4.28
C GLU A 72 5.09 -4.63 4.99
N TYR A 73 4.85 -4.11 6.19
CA TYR A 73 5.85 -3.54 7.07
C TYR A 73 5.94 -4.38 8.34
N VAL A 74 7.15 -4.75 8.75
CA VAL A 74 7.39 -5.52 9.98
C VAL A 74 8.26 -4.69 10.90
N GLY A 75 7.82 -4.49 12.13
CA GLY A 75 8.55 -3.69 13.09
C GLY A 75 7.80 -3.51 14.40
N MET A 76 8.37 -2.68 15.28
CA MET A 76 7.81 -2.39 16.60
C MET A 76 7.05 -1.06 16.58
N ILE A 77 5.96 -0.99 17.34
CA ILE A 77 5.17 0.24 17.45
C ILE A 77 5.86 1.15 18.46
N HIS A 78 6.44 2.25 17.97
CA HIS A 78 7.14 3.20 18.83
C HIS A 78 6.19 4.23 19.43
N LYS A 79 5.21 4.70 18.65
CA LYS A 79 4.25 5.71 19.08
C LYS A 79 2.95 5.60 18.28
N LEU A 80 1.83 5.92 18.93
CA LEU A 80 0.53 6.05 18.29
C LEU A 80 -0.05 7.43 18.61
N ASP A 81 -0.36 8.20 17.57
CA ASP A 81 -1.03 9.49 17.69
C ASP A 81 -2.55 9.29 17.50
N ALA A 82 -3.28 9.12 18.60
CA ALA A 82 -4.73 8.86 18.59
C ALA A 82 -5.56 9.98 17.94
N LEU A 83 -5.09 11.24 18.05
CA LEU A 83 -5.75 12.41 17.44
C LEU A 83 -5.68 12.41 15.92
N THR A 84 -4.54 11.98 15.36
CA THR A 84 -4.32 11.97 13.90
C THR A 84 -4.49 10.58 13.28
N LYS A 85 -4.71 9.56 14.13
CA LYS A 85 -4.74 8.14 13.77
C LYS A 85 -3.51 7.72 12.95
N VAL A 86 -2.34 8.23 13.34
CA VAL A 86 -1.04 7.90 12.72
C VAL A 86 -0.25 7.02 13.67
N ILE A 87 0.27 5.92 13.14
CA ILE A 87 1.13 4.97 13.84
C ILE A 87 2.57 5.20 13.38
N HIS A 88 3.47 5.36 14.34
CA HIS A 88 4.91 5.36 14.14
C HIS A 88 5.45 3.96 14.37
N LEU A 89 5.80 3.30 13.27
CA LEU A 89 6.40 1.97 13.31
C LEU A 89 7.89 2.08 13.05
N GLU A 90 8.68 1.52 13.95
CA GLU A 90 10.11 1.32 13.76
C GLU A 90 10.34 -0.01 13.05
N LEU A 91 10.90 0.04 11.83
CA LEU A 91 11.15 -1.16 11.04
C LEU A 91 12.28 -2.01 11.64
N GLU A 92 12.07 -3.32 11.72
CA GLU A 92 13.10 -4.24 12.20
C GLU A 92 14.27 -4.37 11.20
N LYS A 93 13.97 -4.27 9.89
CA LYS A 93 14.98 -4.38 8.82
C LYS A 93 16.01 -3.26 8.84
N GLU A 94 15.62 -2.06 9.28
CA GLU A 94 16.44 -0.86 9.28
C GLU A 94 16.31 -0.19 10.64
N LYS A 95 17.20 -0.55 11.59
CA LYS A 95 17.19 -0.02 12.95
C LYS A 95 17.18 1.51 12.94
N GLY A 96 16.18 2.11 13.59
CA GLY A 96 15.98 3.56 13.67
C GLY A 96 15.18 4.17 12.51
N HIS A 97 14.73 3.38 11.53
CA HIS A 97 13.85 3.89 10.48
C HIS A 97 12.38 3.83 10.95
N ILE A 98 11.86 4.99 11.31
CA ILE A 98 10.46 5.16 11.73
C ILE A 98 9.62 5.54 10.52
N ILE A 99 8.68 4.68 10.16
CA ILE A 99 7.67 4.96 9.15
C ILE A 99 6.37 5.46 9.80
N ARG A 100 5.68 6.33 9.07
CA ARG A 100 4.37 6.86 9.45
C ARG A 100 3.31 6.13 8.64
N VAL A 101 2.49 5.35 9.32
CA VAL A 101 1.37 4.62 8.73
C VAL A 101 0.08 5.24 9.23
N LYS A 102 -0.82 5.63 8.33
CA LYS A 102 -2.17 6.04 8.73
C LYS A 102 -3.00 4.81 9.00
N PHE A 103 -3.79 4.86 10.07
CA PHE A 103 -4.71 3.78 10.40
C PHE A 103 -5.76 3.57 9.30
N GLU A 104 -6.17 4.63 8.61
CA GLU A 104 -7.12 4.52 7.49
C GLU A 104 -6.58 3.68 6.33
N ASP A 105 -5.26 3.67 6.09
CA ASP A 105 -4.63 2.91 5.02
C ASP A 105 -4.29 1.47 5.46
N LEU A 106 -4.54 1.11 6.73
CA LEU A 106 -4.32 -0.25 7.20
C LEU A 106 -5.39 -1.21 6.70
N VAL A 107 -4.91 -2.38 6.33
CA VAL A 107 -5.72 -3.49 5.81
C VAL A 107 -5.50 -4.76 6.62
N GLY A 108 -4.37 -4.89 7.30
CA GLY A 108 -4.09 -6.02 8.16
C GLY A 108 -3.13 -5.65 9.29
N VAL A 109 -3.39 -6.23 10.46
CA VAL A 109 -2.51 -6.17 11.62
C VAL A 109 -2.32 -7.58 12.16
N GLU A 110 -1.08 -8.03 12.20
CA GLU A 110 -0.70 -9.33 12.73
C GLU A 110 0.44 -9.15 13.73
N VAL A 111 0.21 -9.58 14.97
CA VAL A 111 1.22 -9.55 16.03
C VAL A 111 2.07 -10.80 15.89
N LYS A 112 3.39 -10.64 15.77
CA LYS A 112 4.33 -11.77 15.88
C LYS A 112 4.59 -12.01 17.37
N ASP A 113 4.21 -13.21 17.81
CA ASP A 113 4.58 -13.78 19.12
C ASP A 113 6.06 -14.16 19.15
#